data_AF-R5NWM9-F1
#
_entry.id   AF-R5NWM9-F1
#
_cell.length_a   1.000
_cell.length_b   1.000
_cell.length_c   1.000
_cell.angle_alpha   90.00
_cell.angle_beta   90.00
_cell.angle_gamma   90.00
#
_symmetry.space_group_name_H-M   'P 1'
#
loop_
_entity.id
_entity.type
_entity.pdbx_description
1 polymer ?
#
loop_
_entity_poly.entity_id
_entity_poly.type
_entity_poly.pdbx_seq_one_letter_code
_entity_poly.pdbx_strand_id
1 'polypeptide(L)' 'MIAEGLYGFKAHKHIIFYTIAPSGTTEIIRILHELIDLRNKVNK' A
#
# COMPACT_ATOMS: atom_id res chain seq x y z
N MET A 1 -14.89 1.40 -4.06
CA MET A 1 -14.72 2.46 -3.04
C MET A 1 -13.30 2.35 -2.52
N ILE A 2 -12.51 3.44 -2.55
CA ILE A 2 -11.20 3.49 -1.87
C ILE A 2 -11.53 3.62 -0.38
N ALA A 3 -10.96 2.76 0.46
CA ALA A 3 -11.20 2.81 1.89
C ALA A 3 -10.82 4.21 2.42
N GLU A 4 -11.75 4.87 3.11
CA GLU A 4 -11.52 6.20 3.66
C GLU A 4 -10.36 6.16 4.66
N GLY A 5 -9.40 7.08 4.53
CA GLY A 5 -8.20 7.12 5.36
C GLY A 5 -7.07 6.16 4.94
N LEU A 6 -7.23 5.38 3.87
CA LEU A 6 -6.14 4.57 3.29
C LEU A 6 -5.35 5.39 2.26
N TYR A 7 -4.07 5.59 2.52
CA TYR A 7 -3.16 6.32 1.66
C TYR A 7 -2.19 5.38 0.95
N GLY A 8 -1.68 5.82 -0.20
CA GLY A 8 -0.65 5.12 -0.98
C GLY A 8 0.53 6.03 -1.30
N PHE A 9 1.75 5.58 -1.01
CA PHE A 9 2.99 6.26 -1.35
C PHE A 9 3.82 5.42 -2.31
N LYS A 10 4.13 5.97 -3.49
CA LYS A 10 4.97 5.28 -4.49
C LYS A 10 6.45 5.52 -4.19
N ALA A 11 7.18 4.45 -3.93
CA ALA A 11 8.61 4.43 -3.71
C ALA A 11 9.30 3.54 -4.77
N HIS A 12 9.73 4.14 -5.88
CA HIS A 12 10.27 3.41 -7.04
C HIS A 12 9.30 2.33 -7.56
N LYS A 13 9.69 1.05 -7.44
CA LYS A 13 8.90 -0.12 -7.85
C LYS A 13 7.98 -0.62 -6.73
N HIS A 14 7.91 0.10 -5.61
CA HIS A 14 7.07 -0.25 -4.47
C HIS A 14 5.94 0.75 -4.28
N ILE A 15 4.82 0.26 -3.76
CA ILE A 15 3.71 1.08 -3.25
C ILE A 15 3.51 0.73 -1.79
N ILE A 16 3.64 1.72 -0.92
CA ILE A 16 3.44 1.61 0.52
C ILE A 16 2.02 2.08 0.82
N PHE A 17 1.20 1.20 1.38
CA PHE A 17 -0.13 1.52 1.87
C PHE A 17 -0.09 1.78 3.37
N TYR A 18 -0.66 2.90 3.80
CA TYR A 18 -0.62 3.32 5.21
C TYR A 18 -1.88 4.10 5.61
N THR A 19 -2.10 4.20 6.91
CA THR A 19 -3.12 5.07 7.54
C THR A 19 -2.43 6.08 8.45
N ILE A 20 -3.11 7.19 8.72
CA ILE A 20 -2.67 8.18 9.71
C ILE A 20 -3.72 8.16 10.83
N ALA A 21 -3.30 7.78 12.03
CA ALA A 21 -4.15 7.85 13.21
C ALA A 21 -4.38 9.32 13.61
N PRO A 22 -5.49 9.65 14.30
CA PRO A 22 -5.74 11.01 14.79
C PRO A 22 -4.61 11.57 15.68
N SER A 23 -3.83 10.70 16.33
CA SER A 23 -2.63 11.06 17.09
C SER A 23 -1.44 11.55 16.25
N GLY A 24 -1.54 11.50 14.92
CA GLY A 24 -0.45 11.78 13.99
C GLY A 24 0.46 10.59 13.71
N THR A 25 0.18 9.43 14.31
CA THR A 25 0.97 8.20 14.09
C THR A 25 0.66 7.62 12.71
N THR A 26 1.69 7.25 11.96
CA THR A 26 1.54 6.56 10.68
C THR A 26 1.70 5.06 10.85
N GLU A 27 0.73 4.29 10.37
CA GLU A 27 0.76 2.82 10.40
C GLU A 27 0.90 2.26 8.99
N ILE A 28 1.94 1.45 8.77
CA ILE A 28 2.16 0.79 7.48
C ILE A 28 1.32 -0.49 7.43
N ILE A 29 0.39 -0.56 6.50
CA ILE A 29 -0.53 -1.69 6.33
C ILE A 29 0.05 -2.73 5.37
N ARG A 30 0.65 -2.27 4.27
CA ARG A 30 1.22 -3.17 3.26
C ARG A 30 2.27 -2.47 2.42
N ILE A 31 3.27 -3.23 1.98
CA ILE A 31 4.22 -2.80 0.96
C ILE A 31 4.11 -3.76 -0.21
N LEU A 32 3.75 -3.24 -1.38
CA LEU A 32 3.68 -4.02 -2.62
C LEU A 32 4.89 -3.72 -3.48
N HIS A 33 5.45 -4.73 -4.13
CA HIS A 33 6.37 -4.53 -5.24
C HIS A 33 5.61 -4.74 -6.56
N GLU A 34 5.52 -3.70 -7.40
CA GLU A 34 4.67 -3.62 -8.60
C GLU A 34 4.75 -4.87 -9.50
N LEU A 35 5.96 -5.41 -9.73
CA LEU A 35 6.15 -6.58 -10.60
C LEU A 35 5.88 -7.94 -9.93
N ILE A 36 6.18 -8.09 -8.64
CA ILE A 36 6.04 -9.36 -7.92
C ILE A 36 4.57 -9.59 -7.59
N ASP A 37 3.89 -8.54 -7.16
CA ASP A 37 2.47 -8.60 -6.86
C ASP A 37 1.61 -8.78 -8.12
N LEU A 38 2.00 -8.16 -9.25
CA LEU A 38 1.31 -8.39 -10.52
C LEU A 38 1.44 -9.85 -10.97
N ARG A 39 2.64 -10.44 -10.83
CA ARG A 39 2.86 -11.87 -11.14
C ARG A 39 2.03 -12.79 -10.23
N ASN A 40 1.92 -12.47 -8.95
CA ASN A 40 1.11 -13.23 -8.00
C ASN A 40 -0.40 -13.16 -8.28
N LYS A 41 -0.88 -12.09 -8.94
CA LYS A 41 -2.28 -11.99 -9.39
C LYS A 41 -2.58 -12.75 -10.68
N VAL A 42 -1.60 -12.88 -11.58
CA VAL A 42 -1.77 -13.57 -12.88
C VAL A 42 -1.62 -15.09 -12.74
N ASN A 43 -0.82 -15.56 -11.77
CA ASN A 43 -0.63 -16.99 -11.51
C ASN A 43 -1.69 -17.61 -10.58
N LYS A 44 -2.89 -17.02 -10.49
CA LYS A 44 -3.99 -17.54 -9.66
C LYS A 44 -5.23 -17.79 -10.50
#